data_AF-A0A1A7WTX8-F1
#
_entry.id   AF-A0A1A7WTX8-F1
#
_cell.length_a   1.000
_cell.length_b   1.000
_cell.length_c   1.000
_cell.angle_alpha   90.00
_cell.angle_beta   90.00
_cell.angle_gamma   90.00
#
_symmetry.space_group_name_H-M   'P 1'
#
loop_
_entity.id
_entity.type
_entity.pdbx_description
1 polymer ?
#
loop_
_entity_poly.entity_id
_entity_poly.type
_entity_poly.pdbx_seq_one_letter_code
_entity_poly.pdbx_strand_id
1 'polypeptide(L)'
;LNKGIVGHVAATGQPLNIKNAYEDPRFNAEVDQITGYKTQSILCLPIKNHRGEVVGVAQAINKKCGEDGTFTEQDEKDFSAYLTFSGIVLHNAQLYETSQLENRRNQVLLDLASLIFEEQQCLEVILRKIAGTILSFMQAQACTVFITDDDSLNSFSGVFHMEYEELGEVLDSPKRD
;
A
#
# COMPACT_ATOMS: atom_id res chain seq x y z
N LEU A 1 -4.57 12.15 8.78
CA LEU A 1 -4.93 10.82 9.32
C LEU A 1 -5.60 10.88 10.71
N ASN A 2 -5.33 11.88 11.57
CA ASN A 2 -5.89 11.93 12.94
C ASN A 2 -7.04 12.95 13.14
N LYS A 3 -7.91 13.14 12.15
CA LYS A 3 -9.07 14.04 12.28
C LYS A 3 -10.36 13.21 12.32
N GLY A 4 -11.32 13.62 13.12
CA GLY A 4 -12.61 12.94 13.23
C GLY A 4 -12.66 11.85 14.31
N ILE A 5 -13.87 11.36 14.56
CA ILE A 5 -14.14 10.25 15.49
C ILE A 5 -13.32 9.00 15.11
N VAL A 6 -13.36 8.62 13.83
CA VAL A 6 -12.62 7.47 13.29
C VAL A 6 -11.11 7.63 13.50
N GLY A 7 -10.55 8.82 13.23
CA GLY A 7 -9.13 9.10 13.43
C GLY A 7 -8.71 9.02 14.90
N HIS A 8 -9.57 9.46 15.83
CA HIS A 8 -9.32 9.33 17.25
C HIS A 8 -9.30 7.86 17.70
N VAL A 9 -10.26 7.05 17.25
CA VAL A 9 -10.32 5.61 17.55
C VAL A 9 -9.14 4.87 16.94
N ALA A 10 -8.74 5.22 15.71
CA ALA A 10 -7.56 4.66 15.07
C ALA A 10 -6.27 4.93 15.86
N ALA A 11 -6.10 6.16 16.36
CA ALA A 11 -4.90 6.57 17.09
C ALA A 11 -4.85 6.07 18.53
N THR A 12 -5.97 6.04 19.24
CA THR A 12 -6.03 5.63 20.66
C THR A 12 -6.25 4.14 20.84
N GLY A 13 -6.84 3.47 19.85
CA GLY A 13 -7.26 2.07 19.96
C GLY A 13 -8.36 1.87 21.03
N GLN A 14 -9.10 2.92 21.39
CA GLN A 14 -10.20 2.87 22.35
C GLN A 14 -11.55 3.02 21.63
N PRO A 15 -12.58 2.26 22.05
CA PRO A 15 -13.92 2.39 21.50
C PRO A 15 -14.55 3.74 21.90
N LEU A 16 -15.45 4.25 21.07
CA LEU A 16 -16.26 5.42 21.34
C LEU A 16 -17.74 5.11 21.10
N ASN A 17 -18.56 5.34 22.11
CA ASN A 17 -20.01 5.27 22.03
C ASN A 17 -20.60 6.66 22.28
N ILE A 18 -20.98 7.34 21.20
CA ILE A 18 -21.45 8.72 21.19
C ILE A 18 -22.96 8.72 21.01
N LYS A 19 -23.67 9.33 21.97
CA LYS A 19 -25.13 9.43 21.95
C LYS A 19 -25.64 10.55 21.04
N ASN A 20 -24.90 11.65 20.97
CA ASN A 20 -25.19 12.80 20.12
C ASN A 20 -23.91 13.29 19.44
N ALA A 21 -23.78 13.04 18.13
CA ALA A 21 -22.61 13.40 17.35
C ALA A 21 -22.35 14.92 17.31
N TYR A 22 -23.40 15.74 17.32
CA TYR A 22 -23.28 17.20 17.27
C TYR A 22 -22.77 17.81 18.58
N GLU A 23 -22.77 17.06 19.66
CA GLU A 23 -22.17 17.45 20.95
C GLU A 23 -20.69 17.04 21.05
N ASP A 24 -20.22 16.13 20.19
CA ASP A 24 -18.83 15.69 20.19
C ASP A 24 -17.96 16.65 19.36
N PRO A 25 -16.94 17.30 19.95
CA PRO A 25 -16.09 18.26 19.23
C PRO A 25 -15.24 17.63 18.12
N ARG A 26 -15.17 16.29 18.06
CA ARG A 26 -14.44 15.55 17.04
C ARG A 26 -15.32 15.25 15.82
N PHE A 27 -16.63 15.48 15.90
CA PHE A 27 -17.53 15.24 14.78
C PHE A 27 -17.43 16.37 13.73
N ASN A 28 -17.34 16.01 12.45
CA ASN A 28 -17.42 16.97 11.35
C ASN A 28 -18.79 16.89 10.69
N ALA A 29 -19.62 17.91 10.92
CA ALA A 29 -20.97 18.01 10.37
C ALA A 29 -21.01 18.47 8.89
N GLU A 30 -19.89 18.85 8.27
CA GLU A 30 -19.86 19.26 6.85
C GLU A 30 -20.38 18.15 5.93
N VAL A 31 -20.06 16.88 6.24
CA VAL A 31 -20.50 15.73 5.45
C VAL A 31 -22.02 15.55 5.53
N ASP A 32 -22.60 15.71 6.72
CA ASP A 32 -24.06 15.68 6.94
C ASP A 32 -24.76 16.79 6.14
N GLN A 33 -24.19 18.00 6.14
CA GLN A 33 -24.75 19.14 5.40
C GLN A 33 -24.76 18.93 3.88
N ILE A 34 -23.71 18.31 3.33
CA ILE A 34 -23.61 18.03 1.89
C ILE A 34 -24.51 16.87 1.48
N THR A 35 -24.62 15.84 2.32
CA THR A 35 -25.35 14.60 1.99
C THR A 35 -26.82 14.65 2.36
N GLY A 36 -27.23 15.60 3.22
CA GLY A 36 -28.56 15.66 3.82
C GLY A 36 -28.81 14.55 4.86
N TYR A 37 -27.77 13.76 5.20
CA TYR A 37 -27.85 12.74 6.23
C TYR A 37 -27.75 13.39 7.62
N LYS A 38 -28.50 12.89 8.60
CA LYS A 38 -28.43 13.38 9.99
C LYS A 38 -27.83 12.31 10.89
N THR A 39 -26.61 12.54 11.35
CA THR A 39 -25.86 11.65 12.24
C THR A 39 -26.17 11.99 13.69
N GLN A 40 -26.78 11.06 14.43
CA GLN A 40 -27.16 11.26 15.83
C GLN A 40 -26.33 10.38 16.77
N SER A 41 -26.50 9.06 16.72
CA SER A 41 -25.70 8.14 17.53
C SER A 41 -24.59 7.48 16.70
N ILE A 42 -23.40 7.32 17.29
CA ILE A 42 -22.23 6.72 16.64
C ILE A 42 -21.59 5.72 17.61
N LEU A 43 -21.43 4.49 17.16
CA LEU A 43 -20.61 3.47 17.84
C LEU A 43 -19.40 3.17 16.97
N CYS A 44 -18.22 3.57 17.41
CA CYS A 44 -16.98 3.46 16.66
C CYS A 44 -15.96 2.62 17.42
N LEU A 45 -15.56 1.49 16.86
CA LEU A 45 -14.65 0.54 17.50
C LEU A 45 -13.42 0.28 16.62
N PRO A 46 -12.23 0.11 17.24
CA PRO A 46 -11.03 -0.28 16.52
C PRO A 46 -11.11 -1.76 16.15
N ILE A 47 -10.63 -2.09 14.96
CA ILE A 47 -10.38 -3.46 14.54
C ILE A 47 -8.92 -3.76 14.87
N LYS A 48 -8.68 -4.73 15.74
CA LYS A 48 -7.34 -5.10 16.19
C LYS A 48 -6.94 -6.48 15.67
N ASN A 49 -5.67 -6.64 15.32
CA ASN A 49 -5.12 -7.96 15.02
C ASN A 49 -4.79 -8.73 16.33
N HIS A 50 -4.31 -9.96 16.18
CA HIS A 50 -3.90 -10.80 17.31
C HIS A 50 -2.70 -10.25 18.12
N ARG A 51 -1.99 -9.24 17.61
CA ARG A 51 -0.93 -8.50 18.35
C ARG A 51 -1.46 -7.27 19.09
N GLY A 52 -2.75 -6.97 18.97
CA GLY A 52 -3.37 -5.78 19.55
C GLY A 52 -3.17 -4.50 18.73
N GLU A 53 -2.57 -4.59 17.54
CA GLU A 53 -2.37 -3.46 16.64
C GLU A 53 -3.67 -3.12 15.90
N VAL A 54 -3.97 -1.83 15.76
CA VAL A 54 -5.15 -1.38 15.03
C VAL A 54 -4.91 -1.52 13.53
N VAL A 55 -5.66 -2.42 12.89
CA VAL A 55 -5.61 -2.69 11.44
C VAL A 55 -6.75 -2.00 10.68
N GLY A 56 -7.71 -1.44 11.40
CA GLY A 56 -8.83 -0.71 10.83
C GLY A 56 -9.76 -0.16 11.91
N VAL A 57 -10.85 0.48 11.48
CA VAL A 57 -11.88 1.01 12.37
C VAL A 57 -13.24 0.72 11.75
N ALA A 58 -14.19 0.27 12.56
CA ALA A 58 -15.57 0.08 12.15
C ALA A 58 -16.48 1.07 12.88
N GLN A 59 -17.46 1.62 12.16
CA GLN A 59 -18.46 2.52 12.74
C GLN A 59 -19.87 2.05 12.40
N ALA A 60 -20.75 2.11 13.39
CA ALA A 60 -22.19 2.02 13.22
C ALA A 60 -22.80 3.38 13.54
N ILE A 61 -23.69 3.86 12.68
CA ILE A 61 -24.34 5.18 12.80
C ILE A 61 -25.84 4.98 12.90
N ASN A 62 -26.48 5.76 13.77
CA ASN A 62 -27.93 5.82 13.98
C ASN A 62 -28.55 4.47 14.31
N LYS A 63 -28.52 4.10 15.58
CA LYS A 63 -29.21 2.89 16.04
C LYS A 63 -30.71 3.00 15.72
N LYS A 64 -31.23 2.00 14.99
CA LYS A 64 -32.64 2.00 14.54
C LYS A 64 -33.65 1.56 15.60
N CYS A 65 -33.23 0.80 16.61
CA CYS A 65 -34.12 0.18 17.60
C CYS A 65 -33.66 0.49 19.03
N GLY A 66 -34.61 0.76 19.94
CA GLY A 66 -34.35 1.09 21.35
C GLY A 66 -35.01 2.41 21.76
N GLU A 67 -35.33 2.59 23.04
CA GLU A 67 -36.12 3.72 23.54
C GLU A 67 -35.47 5.10 23.25
N ASP A 68 -34.13 5.17 23.26
CA ASP A 68 -33.40 6.45 23.11
C ASP A 68 -32.61 6.58 21.79
N GLY A 69 -32.66 5.58 20.90
CA GLY A 69 -31.87 5.57 19.66
C GLY A 69 -30.34 5.54 19.86
N THR A 70 -29.87 5.16 21.06
CA THR A 70 -28.45 5.07 21.43
C THR A 70 -27.96 3.64 21.54
N PHE A 71 -26.67 3.41 21.25
CA PHE A 71 -26.04 2.11 21.42
C PHE A 71 -25.84 1.77 22.89
N THR A 72 -26.17 0.53 23.27
CA THR A 72 -26.01 0.00 24.63
C THR A 72 -24.66 -0.65 24.79
N GLU A 73 -24.26 -0.93 26.03
CA GLU A 73 -23.06 -1.72 26.31
C GLU A 73 -23.11 -3.12 25.70
N GLN A 74 -24.31 -3.68 25.53
CA GLN A 74 -24.48 -4.98 24.88
C GLN A 74 -24.15 -4.88 23.38
N ASP A 75 -24.63 -3.81 22.70
CA ASP A 75 -24.27 -3.58 21.30
C ASP A 75 -22.76 -3.43 21.12
N GLU A 76 -22.10 -2.73 22.05
CA GLU A 76 -20.64 -2.56 22.04
C GLU A 76 -19.91 -3.90 22.21
N LYS A 77 -20.35 -4.75 23.14
CA LYS A 77 -19.78 -6.09 23.35
C LYS A 77 -19.95 -6.99 22.14
N ASP A 78 -21.15 -7.03 21.59
CA ASP A 78 -21.46 -7.87 20.42
C ASP A 78 -20.65 -7.39 19.21
N PHE A 79 -20.60 -6.08 18.99
CA PHE A 79 -19.83 -5.50 17.90
C PHE A 79 -18.33 -5.77 18.07
N SER A 80 -17.79 -5.60 19.28
CA SER A 80 -16.39 -5.92 19.58
C SER A 80 -16.07 -7.40 19.32
N ALA A 81 -16.97 -8.32 19.62
CA ALA A 81 -16.78 -9.74 19.35
C ALA A 81 -16.66 -10.02 17.84
N TYR A 82 -17.53 -9.42 17.02
CA TYR A 82 -17.44 -9.53 15.56
C TYR A 82 -16.14 -8.95 15.01
N LEU A 83 -15.74 -7.75 15.46
CA LEU A 83 -14.54 -7.08 14.97
C LEU A 83 -13.26 -7.82 15.33
N THR A 84 -13.26 -8.61 16.42
CA THR A 84 -12.13 -9.48 16.77
C THR A 84 -11.85 -10.50 15.65
N PHE A 85 -12.90 -11.12 15.11
CA PHE A 85 -12.75 -12.04 13.97
C PHE A 85 -12.37 -11.31 12.69
N SER A 86 -12.99 -10.16 12.42
CA SER A 86 -12.67 -9.34 11.24
C SER A 86 -11.20 -8.90 11.23
N GLY A 87 -10.62 -8.60 12.40
CA GLY A 87 -9.21 -8.22 12.51
C GLY A 87 -8.25 -9.33 12.12
N ILE A 88 -8.57 -10.59 12.44
CA ILE A 88 -7.77 -11.75 12.00
C ILE A 88 -7.84 -11.90 10.48
N VAL A 89 -9.05 -11.82 9.90
CA VAL A 89 -9.27 -11.96 8.46
C VAL A 89 -8.55 -10.86 7.68
N LEU A 90 -8.70 -9.61 8.11
CA LEU A 90 -8.04 -8.47 7.46
C LEU A 90 -6.52 -8.56 7.57
N HIS A 91 -6.00 -8.97 8.72
CA HIS A 91 -4.55 -9.16 8.88
C HIS A 91 -4.01 -10.25 7.95
N ASN A 92 -4.71 -11.38 7.84
CA ASN A 92 -4.32 -12.47 6.95
C ASN A 92 -4.41 -12.09 5.48
N ALA A 93 -5.44 -11.35 5.07
CA ALA A 93 -5.58 -10.84 3.71
C ALA A 93 -4.42 -9.89 3.36
N GLN A 94 -4.08 -8.97 4.26
CA GLN A 94 -2.97 -8.04 4.06
C GLN A 94 -1.62 -8.76 3.99
N LEU A 95 -1.39 -9.76 4.85
CA LEU A 95 -0.19 -10.61 4.79
C LEU A 95 -0.10 -11.35 3.45
N TYR A 96 -1.22 -11.90 2.97
CA TYR A 96 -1.27 -12.61 1.70
C TYR A 96 -0.97 -11.68 0.51
N GLU A 97 -1.59 -10.50 0.45
CA GLU A 97 -1.32 -9.51 -0.60
C GLU A 97 0.15 -9.06 -0.61
N THR A 98 0.72 -8.81 0.57
CA THR A 98 2.13 -8.43 0.71
C THR A 98 3.05 -9.54 0.20
N SER A 99 2.79 -10.79 0.60
CA SER A 99 3.57 -11.94 0.16
C SER A 99 3.48 -12.15 -1.36
N GLN A 100 2.30 -11.97 -1.95
CA GLN A 100 2.11 -12.06 -3.40
C GLN A 100 2.87 -10.96 -4.15
N LEU A 101 2.88 -9.73 -3.63
CA LEU A 101 3.64 -8.62 -4.20
C LEU A 101 5.14 -8.87 -4.14
N GLU A 102 5.65 -9.37 -3.00
CA GLU A 102 7.06 -9.74 -2.86
C GLU A 102 7.46 -10.87 -3.79
N ASN A 103 6.63 -11.91 -3.91
CA ASN A 103 6.87 -13.02 -4.83
C ASN A 103 6.89 -12.53 -6.28
N ARG A 104 5.94 -11.70 -6.68
CA ARG A 104 5.92 -11.07 -8.00
C ARG A 104 7.16 -10.23 -8.27
N ARG A 105 7.62 -9.44 -7.29
CA ARG A 105 8.86 -8.67 -7.39
C ARG A 105 10.06 -9.60 -7.62
N ASN A 106 10.15 -10.70 -6.88
CA ASN A 106 11.24 -11.66 -7.04
C ASN A 106 11.20 -12.38 -8.38
N GLN A 107 10.02 -12.75 -8.88
CA GLN A 107 9.86 -13.35 -10.21
C GLN A 107 10.34 -12.41 -11.31
N VAL A 108 9.93 -11.14 -11.26
CA VAL A 108 10.44 -10.12 -12.20
C VAL A 108 11.96 -10.04 -12.14
N LEU A 109 12.57 -10.01 -10.94
CA LEU A 109 14.03 -9.99 -10.83
C LEU A 109 14.72 -11.22 -11.47
N LEU A 110 14.14 -12.41 -11.33
CA LEU A 110 14.67 -13.64 -11.93
C LEU A 110 14.53 -13.63 -13.46
N ASP A 111 13.40 -13.15 -13.99
CA ASP A 111 13.19 -12.99 -15.42
C ASP A 111 14.17 -11.97 -16.03
N LEU A 112 14.47 -10.91 -15.29
CA LEU A 112 15.48 -9.94 -15.70
C LEU A 112 16.89 -10.55 -15.69
N ALA A 113 17.21 -11.34 -14.66
CA ALA A 113 18.49 -12.05 -14.61
C ALA A 113 18.64 -13.03 -15.79
N SER A 114 17.61 -13.82 -16.11
CA SER A 114 17.67 -14.75 -17.24
C SER A 114 17.84 -14.03 -18.58
N LEU A 115 17.17 -12.89 -18.78
CA LEU A 115 17.36 -12.06 -19.98
C LEU A 115 18.79 -11.53 -20.11
N ILE A 116 19.46 -11.22 -19.00
CA ILE A 116 20.86 -10.76 -18.98
C ILE A 116 21.82 -11.93 -19.30
N PHE A 117 21.52 -13.13 -18.80
CA PHE A 117 22.39 -14.31 -18.94
C PHE A 117 22.13 -15.15 -20.19
N GLU A 118 21.05 -14.94 -20.93
CA GLU A 118 20.80 -15.57 -22.24
C GLU A 118 21.87 -15.15 -23.27
N GLU A 119 22.82 -16.05 -23.52
CA GLU A 119 23.90 -16.03 -24.53
C GLU A 119 24.37 -14.63 -24.98
N GLN A 120 25.19 -13.97 -24.15
CA GLN A 120 25.87 -12.74 -24.56
C GLN A 120 27.37 -12.83 -24.38
N GLN A 121 28.09 -12.78 -25.51
CA GLN A 121 29.55 -12.75 -25.56
C GLN A 121 30.14 -11.33 -25.45
N CYS A 122 29.31 -10.29 -25.20
CA CYS A 122 29.74 -8.88 -25.22
C CYS A 122 29.15 -8.08 -24.07
N LEU A 123 30.03 -7.43 -23.29
CA LEU A 123 29.70 -6.60 -22.11
C LEU A 123 28.75 -5.44 -22.42
N GLU A 124 28.87 -4.83 -23.61
CA GLU A 124 28.00 -3.72 -24.01
C GLU A 124 26.53 -4.14 -24.13
N VAL A 125 26.29 -5.35 -24.66
CA VAL A 125 24.91 -5.86 -24.83
C VAL A 125 24.28 -6.18 -23.47
N ILE A 126 25.08 -6.67 -22.52
CA ILE A 126 24.65 -6.92 -21.14
C ILE A 126 24.29 -5.59 -20.46
N LEU A 127 25.16 -4.59 -20.55
CA LEU A 127 24.95 -3.27 -19.95
C LEU A 127 23.71 -2.58 -20.54
N ARG A 128 23.52 -2.70 -21.86
CA ARG A 128 22.33 -2.20 -22.57
C ARG A 128 21.05 -2.87 -22.07
N LYS A 129 21.03 -4.20 -21.90
CA LYS A 129 19.88 -4.94 -21.33
C LYS A 129 19.61 -4.56 -19.87
N ILE A 130 20.65 -4.43 -19.04
CA ILE A 130 20.55 -4.01 -17.64
C ILE A 130 19.93 -2.60 -17.55
N ALA A 131 20.48 -1.65 -18.31
CA ALA A 131 20.00 -0.27 -18.30
C ALA A 131 18.56 -0.17 -18.78
N GLY A 132 18.21 -0.82 -19.90
CA GLY A 132 16.84 -0.82 -20.41
C GLY A 132 15.81 -1.43 -19.44
N THR A 133 16.24 -2.49 -18.74
CA THR A 133 15.45 -3.10 -17.66
C THR A 133 15.21 -2.13 -16.49
N ILE A 134 16.28 -1.49 -16.00
CA ILE A 134 16.20 -0.53 -14.88
C ILE A 134 15.30 0.64 -15.27
N LEU A 135 15.49 1.20 -16.47
CA LEU A 135 14.70 2.33 -16.98
C LEU A 135 13.20 1.99 -17.05
N SER A 136 12.86 0.80 -17.55
CA SER A 136 11.47 0.34 -17.69
C SER A 136 10.81 0.06 -16.34
N PHE A 137 11.52 -0.57 -15.40
CA PHE A 137 10.96 -0.98 -14.11
C PHE A 137 10.90 0.17 -13.10
N MET A 138 11.95 0.98 -13.04
CA MET A 138 12.07 2.08 -12.08
C MET A 138 11.38 3.37 -12.55
N GLN A 139 10.89 3.40 -13.80
CA GLN A 139 10.34 4.60 -14.45
C GLN A 139 11.32 5.78 -14.40
N ALA A 140 12.60 5.49 -14.64
CA ALA A 140 13.67 6.49 -14.61
C ALA A 140 13.91 7.10 -16.00
N GLN A 141 14.42 8.33 -16.05
CA GLN A 141 14.69 9.05 -17.30
C GLN A 141 16.00 8.62 -17.97
N ALA A 142 17.03 8.30 -17.18
CA ALA A 142 18.32 7.86 -17.67
C ALA A 142 18.99 6.89 -16.68
N CYS A 143 19.86 6.02 -17.19
CA CYS A 143 20.62 5.06 -16.41
C CYS A 143 22.10 5.14 -16.81
N THR A 144 22.98 5.28 -15.82
CA THR A 144 24.43 5.29 -16.03
C THR A 144 25.07 4.18 -15.19
N VAL A 145 25.84 3.31 -15.84
CA VAL A 145 26.59 2.23 -15.19
C VAL A 145 28.08 2.55 -15.28
N PHE A 146 28.74 2.62 -14.13
CA PHE A 146 30.18 2.83 -14.03
C PHE A 146 30.87 1.48 -13.76
N ILE A 147 31.85 1.13 -14.58
CA ILE A 147 32.61 -0.11 -14.48
C ILE A 147 33.92 0.23 -13.80
N THR A 148 34.23 -0.41 -12.68
CA THR A 148 35.47 -0.19 -11.93
C THR A 148 36.66 -0.86 -12.63
N ASP A 149 37.85 -0.34 -12.38
CA ASP A 149 39.09 -1.00 -12.75
C ASP A 149 39.45 -2.08 -11.72
N ASP A 150 39.95 -3.24 -12.16
CA ASP A 150 40.32 -4.36 -11.27
C ASP A 150 41.56 -4.02 -10.44
N ASP A 151 42.46 -3.18 -10.98
CA ASP A 151 43.73 -2.82 -10.35
C ASP A 151 43.62 -1.58 -9.43
N SER A 152 42.52 -0.82 -9.51
CA SER A 152 42.37 0.43 -8.75
C SER A 152 40.92 0.72 -8.29
N LEU A 153 40.72 0.66 -6.96
CA LEU A 153 39.41 0.90 -6.31
C LEU A 153 38.80 2.30 -6.53
N ASN A 154 39.59 3.26 -7.01
CA ASN A 154 39.17 4.66 -7.17
C ASN A 154 39.12 5.11 -8.64
N SER A 155 39.20 4.19 -9.61
CA SER A 155 39.08 4.53 -11.03
C SER A 155 38.05 3.65 -11.75
N PHE A 156 37.55 4.17 -12.86
CA PHE A 156 36.57 3.49 -13.70
C PHE A 156 37.21 3.10 -15.03
N SER A 157 37.12 1.83 -15.39
CA SER A 157 37.56 1.28 -16.67
C SER A 157 36.60 1.60 -17.82
N GLY A 158 35.33 1.90 -17.50
CA GLY A 158 34.32 2.26 -18.50
C GLY A 158 33.09 2.91 -17.90
N VAL A 159 32.33 3.61 -18.75
CA VAL A 159 31.04 4.20 -18.43
C VAL A 159 30.06 3.86 -19.53
N PHE A 160 28.88 3.38 -19.15
CA PHE A 160 27.74 3.14 -20.03
C PHE A 160 26.60 4.07 -19.63
N HIS A 161 25.99 4.75 -20.59
CA HIS A 161 24.87 5.65 -20.38
C HIS A 161 23.76 5.32 -21.36
N MET A 162 22.51 5.39 -20.90
CA MET A 162 21.33 5.19 -21.71
C MET A 162 20.20 6.08 -21.21
N GLU A 163 19.53 6.75 -22.14
CA GLU A 163 18.29 7.50 -21.88
C GLU A 163 17.05 6.65 -22.20
N TYR A 164 15.93 6.94 -21.55
CA TYR A 164 14.66 6.22 -21.76
C TYR A 164 14.17 6.29 -23.22
N GLU A 165 14.52 7.36 -23.96
CA GLU A 165 14.13 7.56 -25.35
C GLU A 165 14.80 6.57 -26.31
N GLU A 166 16.02 6.10 -25.97
CA GLU A 166 16.78 5.10 -26.73
C GLU A 166 16.17 3.69 -26.63
N LEU A 167 15.21 3.49 -25.70
CA LEU A 167 14.53 2.22 -25.46
C LEU A 167 13.55 1.86 -26.59
N GLY A 168 13.03 2.87 -27.30
CA GLY A 168 12.09 2.71 -28.42
C GLY A 168 12.71 2.13 -29.70
N GLU A 169 14.02 2.30 -29.91
CA GLU A 169 14.72 1.74 -31.06
C GLU A 169 14.98 0.22 -30.94
N VAL A 170 14.79 -0.35 -29.73
CA VAL A 170 15.09 -1.76 -29.41
C VAL A 170 13.90 -2.70 -29.67
N LEU A 171 12.66 -2.20 -29.64
CA LEU A 171 11.46 -3.01 -29.88
C LEU A 171 11.05 -3.09 -31.37
N ASP A 172 11.63 -2.24 -32.23
CA ASP A 172 11.22 -2.07 -33.63
C ASP A 172 12.26 -2.56 -34.67
N SER A 173 13.30 -3.31 -34.26
CA SER A 173 14.18 -3.95 -35.26
C SER A 173 13.46 -5.13 -35.94
N PRO A 174 13.38 -5.17 -37.28
CA PRO A 174 12.48 -6.06 -38.01
C PRO A 174 12.98 -7.51 -38.01
N LYS A 175 12.03 -8.47 -37.97
CA LYS A 175 12.27 -9.87 -38.31
C LYS A 175 13.04 -9.94 -39.63
N ARG A 176 14.27 -10.43 -39.60
CA ARG A 176 15.02 -10.80 -40.80
C ARG A 176 14.67 -12.24 -41.15
N ASP A 177 14.12 -12.39 -42.35
CA ASP A 177 13.94 -13.65 -43.10
C ASP A 177 15.25 -14.45 -43.25
#